data_AF-A0A8B9RUE0-F1
#
_entry.id   AF-A0A8B9RUE0-F1
#
_cell.length_a   1.000
_cell.length_b   1.000
_cell.length_c   1.000
_cell.angle_alpha   90.00
_cell.angle_beta   90.00
_cell.angle_gamma   90.00
#
_symmetry.space_group_name_H-M   'P 1'
#
loop_
_entity.id
_entity.type
_entity.pdbx_description
1 polymer ?
#
loop_
_entity_poly.entity_id
_entity_poly.type
_entity_poly.pdbx_seq_one_letter_code
_entity_poly.pdbx_strand_id
1 'polypeptide(L)' 'MLPLLPASGESYVLVASLDNARHLSSLLRAIHFQDHATYFATANGLRVAVEDAKCI' A
#
# COMPACT_ATOMS: atom_id res chain seq x y z
N MET A 1 11.97 -3.90 -20.38
CA MET A 1 10.67 -3.92 -19.67
C MET A 1 10.33 -2.46 -19.37
N LEU A 2 9.54 -1.83 -20.25
CA LEU A 2 9.16 -0.41 -20.14
C LEU A 2 8.21 -0.22 -18.94
N PRO A 3 8.42 0.78 -18.08
CA PRO A 3 7.45 1.09 -17.03
C PRO A 3 6.16 1.58 -17.70
N LEU A 4 5.04 1.03 -17.25
CA LEU A 4 3.71 1.33 -17.75
C LEU A 4 3.42 2.84 -17.54
N LEU A 5 3.51 3.61 -18.61
CA LEU A 5 3.06 5.00 -18.63
C LEU A 5 1.52 4.97 -18.60
N PRO A 6 0.85 5.60 -17.62
CA PRO A 6 -0.60 5.73 -17.68
C PRO A 6 -0.99 6.54 -18.90
N ALA A 7 -2.06 6.12 -19.58
CA ALA A 7 -2.56 6.73 -20.81
C ALA A 7 -3.18 8.13 -20.63
N SER A 8 -2.91 8.80 -19.49
CA SER A 8 -3.61 10.01 -19.05
C SER A 8 -2.71 10.95 -18.23
N GLY A 9 -1.40 11.06 -18.52
CA GLY A 9 -0.56 12.14 -17.93
C GLY A 9 -0.44 12.14 -16.40
N GLU A 10 -0.88 11.07 -15.73
CA GLU A 10 -0.87 10.96 -14.28
C GLU A 10 0.49 10.45 -13.81
N SER A 11 1.26 11.31 -13.14
CA SER A 11 2.51 10.89 -12.51
C SER A 11 2.18 10.17 -11.20
N TYR A 12 2.32 8.84 -11.19
CA TYR A 12 2.16 8.06 -9.97
C TYR A 12 3.37 8.28 -9.04
N VAL A 13 3.09 8.65 -7.79
CA VAL A 13 4.13 8.83 -6.75
C VAL A 13 4.72 7.50 -6.29
N LEU A 14 3.98 6.39 -6.43
CA LEU A 14 4.43 5.03 -6.17
C LEU A 14 3.87 4.07 -7.22
N VAL A 15 4.74 3.28 -7.84
CA VAL A 15 4.37 2.13 -8.68
C VAL A 15 5.11 0.90 -8.13
N ALA A 16 4.36 -0.15 -7.79
CA ALA A 16 4.92 -1.40 -7.31
C ALA A 16 4.23 -2.58 -8.01
N SER A 17 5.00 -3.63 -8.29
CA SER A 17 4.51 -4.90 -8.82
C SER A 17 4.88 -6.01 -7.85
N LEU A 18 3.98 -6.97 -7.66
CA LEU A 18 4.22 -8.16 -6.88
C LEU A 18 3.85 -9.38 -7.72
N ASP A 19 4.70 -10.41 -7.73
CA ASP A 19 4.42 -11.67 -8.43
C ASP A 19 3.19 -12.39 -7.84
N ASN A 20 2.92 -12.13 -6.56
CA ASN A 20 1.78 -12.69 -5.85
C ASN A 20 1.17 -11.67 -4.90
N ALA A 21 -0.05 -11.23 -5.22
CA ALA A 21 -0.83 -10.34 -4.36
C ALA A 21 -1.07 -10.92 -2.95
N ARG A 22 -0.99 -12.25 -2.76
CA ARG A 22 -1.13 -12.89 -1.45
C ARG A 22 -0.06 -12.49 -0.44
N HIS A 23 1.13 -12.12 -0.90
CA HIS A 23 2.19 -11.68 0.01
C HIS A 23 1.79 -10.38 0.73
N LEU A 24 1.23 -9.43 -0.01
CA LEU A 24 0.74 -8.18 0.56
C LEU A 24 -0.60 -8.38 1.28
N SER A 25 -1.55 -9.09 0.68
CA SER A 25 -2.89 -9.23 1.27
C SER A 25 -2.88 -9.99 2.59
N SER A 26 -1.99 -10.98 2.77
CA SER A 26 -1.86 -11.68 4.05
C SER A 26 -1.34 -10.77 5.16
N LEU A 27 -0.39 -9.88 4.85
CA LEU A 27 0.12 -8.88 5.79
C LEU A 27 -0.95 -7.83 6.13
N LEU A 28 -1.66 -7.32 5.13
CA LEU A 28 -2.74 -6.35 5.34
C LEU A 28 -3.87 -6.96 6.18
N ARG A 29 -4.24 -8.22 5.93
CA ARG A 29 -5.29 -8.91 6.71
C ARG A 29 -4.89 -9.10 8.17
N ALA A 30 -3.60 -9.25 8.47
CA ALA A 30 -3.12 -9.39 9.84
C ALA A 30 -3.30 -8.10 10.68
N ILE A 31 -3.40 -6.94 10.02
CA ILE A 31 -3.56 -5.63 10.67
C ILE A 31 -4.93 -4.97 10.35
N HIS A 32 -5.85 -5.70 9.72
CA HIS A 32 -7.15 -5.17 9.30
C HIS A 32 -8.17 -5.25 10.45
N PHE A 33 -8.03 -4.35 11.42
CA PHE A 33 -8.96 -4.21 12.55
C PHE A 33 -9.78 -2.92 12.51
N GLN A 34 -9.60 -2.06 11.50
CA GLN A 34 -10.37 -0.84 11.23
C GLN A 34 -10.73 -0.77 9.74
N ASP A 35 -11.71 0.07 9.39
CA ASP A 35 -12.13 0.32 7.99
C ASP A 35 -11.10 1.15 7.21
N HIS A 36 -10.30 1.95 7.91
CA HIS A 36 -9.32 2.85 7.31
C HIS A 36 -7.89 2.54 7.78
N ALA A 37 -6.95 2.70 6.85
CA ALA A 37 -5.51 2.52 7.07
C ALA A 37 -4.73 3.64 6.39
N THR A 38 -3.63 4.06 7.00
CA THR A 38 -2.70 5.06 6.46
C THR A 38 -1.49 4.37 5.83
N TYR A 39 -1.19 4.70 4.58
CA TYR A 39 -0.10 4.12 3.81
C TYR A 39 1.05 5.12 3.65
N PHE A 40 2.25 4.71 4.04
CA PHE A 40 3.47 5.48 3.94
C PHE A 40 4.42 4.85 2.93
N ALA A 41 4.47 5.44 1.74
CA ALA A 41 5.39 5.05 0.69
C ALA A 41 6.72 5.80 0.83
N THR A 42 7.82 5.06 0.91
CA THR A 42 9.18 5.61 0.95
C THR A 42 10.07 4.87 -0.04
N ALA A 43 11.27 5.39 -0.33
CA ALA A 43 12.25 4.69 -1.17
C ALA A 43 12.63 3.31 -0.63
N ASN A 44 12.49 3.07 0.68
CA ASN A 44 12.80 1.80 1.33
C ASN A 44 11.62 0.81 1.33
N GLY A 45 10.45 1.23 0.83
CA GLY A 45 9.26 0.40 0.73
C GLY A 45 8.00 1.06 1.30
N LEU A 46 6.97 0.22 1.44
CA LEU A 46 5.63 0.61 1.88
C LEU A 46 5.40 0.19 3.35
N ARG A 47 5.06 1.16 4.20
CA ARG A 47 4.58 0.93 5.56
C ARG A 47 3.08 1.18 5.60
N VAL A 48 2.36 0.38 6.38
CA VAL A 48 0.91 0.53 6.56
C VAL A 48 0.65 0.63 8.05
N ALA A 49 -0.02 1.68 8.47
CA ALA A 49 -0.41 1.92 9.85
C ALA A 49 -1.93 1.94 9.93
N VAL A 50 -2.46 1.31 10.96
CA VAL A 50 -3.89 1.34 11.28
C VAL A 50 -3.99 1.89 12.69
N GLU A 51 -4.77 2.95 12.86
CA GLU A 51 -4.94 3.62 14.14
C GLU A 51 -6.34 3.32 14.66
N ASP A 52 -6.45 2.95 15.94
CA ASP A 52 -7.74 2.90 16.62
C ASP A 52 -8.06 4.29 17.18
N ALA A 53 -9.25 4.80 16.87
CA ALA A 53 -9.70 6.12 17.34
C ALA A 53 -9.97 6.16 18.86
N LYS A 54 -9.89 5.03 19.58
CA LYS A 54 -10.05 4.95 21.04
C LYS A 54 -9.10 3.94 21.69
N CYS A 55 -7.83 4.33 21.84
CA CYS A 55 -7.01 3.74 22.91
C CYS A 55 -7.44 4.39 24.23
N ILE A 56 -8.02 3.61 25.15
CA ILE A 56 -8.40 4.05 26.51
C ILE A 56 -7.21 4.45 27.37
#